data_AF-A0A7W1BE28-F1
#
_entry.id   AF-A0A7W1BE28-F1
#
_cell.length_a   1.000
_cell.length_b   1.000
_cell.length_c   1.000
_cell.angle_alpha   90.00
_cell.angle_beta   90.00
_cell.angle_gamma   90.00
#
_symmetry.space_group_name_H-M   'P 1'
#
loop_
_entity.id
_entity.type
_entity.pdbx_description
1 polymer ?
#
loop_
_entity_poly.entity_id
_entity_poly.type
_entity_poly.pdbx_seq_one_letter_code
_entity_poly.pdbx_strand_id
1 'polypeptide(L)'
;MREGQRAVELRPPSKDTWLGVDMVRNLAVVYATLGEADSAVKQLRLLLTVPSWISVPGLRSDPTWDPIRRDPGFQALLRPEG
;
A
#
# COMPACT_ATOMS: atom_id res chain seq x y z
N MET A 1 -0.06 -28.19 -6.84
CA MET A 1 0.62 -27.07 -7.52
C MET A 1 -0.32 -26.47 -8.56
N ARG A 2 -1.33 -25.69 -8.14
CA ARG A 2 -2.38 -25.20 -9.06
C ARG A 2 -2.96 -23.83 -8.69
N GLU A 3 -2.14 -22.94 -8.14
CA GLU A 3 -2.59 -21.58 -7.78
C GLU A 3 -1.55 -20.52 -8.13
N GLY A 4 -1.04 -20.56 -9.37
CA GLY A 4 -0.04 -19.60 -9.87
C GLY A 4 -0.43 -18.85 -11.14
N GLN A 5 -1.71 -18.91 -11.57
CA GLN A 5 -2.09 -18.49 -12.93
C GLN A 5 -3.43 -17.74 -13.03
N ARG A 6 -3.81 -16.95 -12.01
CA ARG A 6 -4.98 -16.04 -12.13
C ARG A 6 -4.74 -14.66 -11.54
N ALA A 7 -3.57 -14.08 -11.80
CA ALA A 7 -3.31 -12.66 -11.52
C ALA A 7 -3.06 -11.82 -12.78
N VAL A 8 -2.97 -12.43 -13.96
CA VAL A 8 -2.53 -11.76 -15.20
C VAL A 8 -3.70 -11.33 -16.11
N GLU A 9 -4.95 -11.64 -15.75
CA GLU A 9 -6.13 -11.24 -16.54
C GLU A 9 -6.50 -9.76 -16.37
N LEU A 10 -6.00 -9.09 -15.33
CA LEU A 10 -6.03 -7.63 -15.22
C LEU A 10 -4.80 -7.09 -15.94
N ARG A 11 -5.01 -6.58 -17.16
CA ARG A 11 -4.10 -5.81 -18.02
C ARG A 11 -2.80 -5.40 -17.29
N PRO A 12 -1.60 -5.81 -17.78
CA PRO A 12 -0.35 -5.47 -17.11
C PRO A 12 -0.28 -3.95 -16.90
N PRO A 13 -0.10 -3.47 -15.65
CA PRO A 13 0.00 -2.05 -15.39
C PRO A 13 1.14 -1.45 -16.24
N SER A 14 0.92 -0.26 -16.81
CA SER A 14 1.94 0.39 -17.64
C SER A 14 3.12 0.85 -16.79
N LYS A 15 4.30 1.00 -17.42
CA LYS A 15 5.53 1.48 -16.75
C LYS A 15 5.33 2.79 -15.97
N ASP A 16 4.52 3.71 -16.51
CA ASP A 16 4.21 4.98 -15.87
C ASP A 16 3.33 4.82 -14.63
N THR A 17 2.40 3.85 -14.65
CA THR A 17 1.60 3.50 -13.46
C THR A 17 2.49 2.98 -12.34
N TRP A 18 3.46 2.10 -12.65
CA TRP A 18 4.42 1.62 -11.66
C TRP A 18 5.29 2.75 -11.09
N LEU A 19 5.82 3.64 -11.95
CA LEU A 19 6.61 4.79 -11.50
C LEU A 19 5.79 5.71 -10.58
N GLY A 20 4.54 5.98 -10.93
CA GLY A 20 3.62 6.76 -10.09
C GLY A 20 3.34 6.09 -8.75
N VAL A 21 3.11 4.77 -8.74
CA VAL A 21 2.93 3.97 -7.52
C VAL A 21 4.16 4.04 -6.62
N ASP A 22 5.36 3.86 -7.18
CA ASP A 22 6.60 3.86 -6.41
C ASP A 22 6.89 5.24 -5.80
N MET A 23 6.62 6.32 -6.54
CA MET A 23 6.76 7.69 -6.01
C MET A 23 5.80 7.95 -4.84
N VAL A 24 4.53 7.57 -4.97
CA VAL A 24 3.52 7.75 -3.91
C VAL A 24 3.86 6.88 -2.69
N ARG A 25 4.35 5.65 -2.91
CA ARG A 25 4.79 4.78 -1.82
C ARG A 25 6.00 5.36 -1.10
N ASN A 26 7.01 5.84 -1.83
CA ASN A 26 8.19 6.46 -1.22
C ASN A 26 7.80 7.67 -0.38
N LEU A 27 6.87 8.50 -0.86
CA LEU A 27 6.34 9.61 -0.07
C LEU A 27 5.63 9.13 1.20
N ALA A 28 4.82 8.07 1.12
CA ALA A 28 4.18 7.46 2.28
C ALA A 28 5.21 6.96 3.32
N VAL A 29 6.31 6.37 2.86
CA VAL A 29 7.40 5.90 3.72
C VAL A 29 8.12 7.07 4.42
N VAL A 30 8.37 8.18 3.71
CA VAL A 30 8.95 9.39 4.32
C VAL A 30 8.04 9.90 5.43
N TYR A 31 6.75 10.05 5.17
CA TYR A 31 5.78 10.49 6.19
C TYR A 31 5.72 9.53 7.38
N ALA A 32 5.68 8.22 7.12
CA ALA A 32 5.68 7.22 8.19
C ALA A 32 6.94 7.31 9.05
N THR A 33 8.11 7.47 8.44
CA THR A 33 9.41 7.60 9.13
C THR A 33 9.46 8.84 10.02
N LEU A 34 8.79 9.93 9.61
CA LEU A 34 8.67 11.16 10.40
C LEU A 34 7.57 11.08 11.50
N GLY A 35 6.84 9.97 11.57
CA GLY A 35 5.69 9.82 12.49
C GLY A 35 4.43 10.55 12.03
N GLU A 36 4.42 11.09 10.81
CA GLU A 36 3.26 11.76 10.20
C GLU A 36 2.25 10.74 9.68
N ALA A 37 1.57 10.06 10.60
CA ALA A 37 0.67 8.95 10.29
C ALA A 37 -0.47 9.36 9.34
N ASP A 38 -1.12 10.50 9.57
CA ASP A 38 -2.22 10.98 8.72
C ASP A 38 -1.80 11.15 7.26
N SER A 39 -0.62 11.76 7.04
CA SER A 39 -0.05 11.97 5.71
C SER A 39 0.28 10.65 5.03
N ALA A 40 0.90 9.70 5.75
CA ALA A 40 1.22 8.37 5.24
C ALA A 40 -0.06 7.59 4.88
N VAL A 41 -1.05 7.57 5.77
CA VAL A 41 -2.34 6.88 5.59
C VAL A 41 -3.09 7.40 4.37
N LYS A 42 -3.05 8.72 4.12
CA LYS A 42 -3.65 9.32 2.92
C LYS A 42 -3.05 8.75 1.63
N GLN A 43 -1.73 8.63 1.56
CA GLN A 43 -1.05 8.07 0.38
C GLN A 43 -1.35 6.57 0.23
N LEU A 44 -1.32 5.81 1.32
CA LEU A 44 -1.62 4.38 1.31
C LEU A 44 -3.05 4.07 0.87
N ARG A 45 -4.02 4.90 1.28
CA ARG A 45 -5.41 4.77 0.83
C ARG A 45 -5.51 4.92 -0.69
N LEU A 46 -4.84 5.92 -1.26
CA LEU A 46 -4.80 6.11 -2.71
C LEU A 46 -4.20 4.89 -3.42
N LEU A 47 -3.08 4.37 -2.91
CA LEU A 47 -2.41 3.20 -3.49
C LEU A 47 -3.26 1.93 -3.46
N LEU A 48 -4.12 1.77 -2.45
CA LEU A 48 -5.06 0.66 -2.34
C LEU A 48 -6.25 0.77 -3.30
N THR A 49 -6.54 1.98 -3.85
CA THR A 49 -7.63 2.17 -4.83
C THR A 49 -7.23 1.96 -6.28
N VAL A 50 -5.93 1.88 -6.58
CA VAL A 50 -5.42 1.72 -7.94
C VAL A 50 -4.79 0.33 -8.13
N PRO A 51 -4.80 -0.22 -9.35
CA PRO A 51 -4.05 -1.44 -9.64
C PRO A 51 -2.56 -1.23 -9.33
N SER A 52 -2.06 -1.89 -8.29
CA SER A 52 -0.66 -1.79 -7.88
C SER A 52 -0.23 -3.06 -7.13
N TRP A 53 1.07 -3.14 -6.82
CA TRP A 53 1.61 -4.20 -5.96
C TRP A 53 1.30 -3.98 -4.47
N ILE A 54 0.76 -2.81 -4.10
CA ILE A 54 0.40 -2.46 -2.72
C ILE A 54 -0.89 -3.20 -2.36
N SER A 55 -0.88 -3.88 -1.22
CA SER A 55 -2.03 -4.63 -0.74
C SER A 55 -2.10 -4.61 0.78
N VAL A 56 -3.30 -4.79 1.34
CA VAL A 56 -3.50 -4.87 2.79
C VAL A 56 -2.62 -5.95 3.47
N PRO A 57 -2.51 -7.18 2.93
CA PRO A 57 -1.56 -8.16 3.47
C PRO A 57 -0.10 -7.67 3.43
N GLY A 58 0.31 -7.01 2.34
CA GLY A 58 1.65 -6.42 2.23
C GLY A 58 1.91 -5.36 3.30
N LEU A 59 0.98 -4.44 3.52
CA LEU A 59 1.08 -3.41 4.57
C LEU A 59 1.13 -4.03 5.97
N ARG A 60 0.39 -5.13 6.20
CA ARG A 60 0.39 -5.83 7.49
C ARG A 60 1.76 -6.46 7.81
N SER A 61 2.47 -6.97 6.80
CA SER A 61 3.74 -7.70 6.98
C SER A 61 5.00 -6.83 6.85
N ASP A 62 4.94 -5.69 6.15
CA ASP A 62 6.12 -4.85 5.88
C ASP A 62 6.52 -4.02 7.11
N PRO A 63 7.72 -4.19 7.69
CA PRO A 63 8.19 -3.45 8.88
C PRO A 63 8.40 -1.95 8.62
N THR A 64 8.42 -1.51 7.36
CA THR A 64 8.50 -0.07 7.00
C THR A 64 7.41 0.76 7.69
N TRP A 65 6.27 0.14 7.99
CA TRP A 65 5.14 0.79 8.64
C TRP A 65 5.15 0.73 10.17
N ASP A 66 6.19 0.16 10.79
CA ASP A 66 6.33 0.08 12.25
C ASP A 66 6.15 1.42 12.98
N PRO A 67 6.71 2.55 12.50
CA PRO A 67 6.56 3.84 13.16
C PRO A 67 5.11 4.30 13.32
N ILE A 68 4.23 3.93 12.38
CA ILE A 68 2.81 4.30 12.38
C ILE A 68 1.89 3.11 12.66
N ARG A 69 2.44 1.93 12.99
CA ARG A 69 1.66 0.69 13.05
C ARG A 69 0.55 0.74 14.09
N ARG A 70 0.73 1.52 15.16
CA ARG A 70 -0.28 1.68 16.23
C ARG A 70 -1.27 2.81 15.96
N ASP A 71 -1.09 3.58 14.89
CA ASP A 71 -2.00 4.66 14.53
C ASP A 71 -3.39 4.12 14.16
N PRO A 72 -4.49 4.71 14.68
CA PRO A 72 -5.85 4.26 14.36
C PRO A 72 -6.20 4.34 12.88
N GLY A 73 -5.69 5.34 12.16
CA GLY A 73 -5.88 5.51 10.72
C GLY A 73 -5.20 4.40 9.93
N PHE A 74 -3.95 4.06 10.29
CA PHE A 74 -3.24 2.93 9.68
C PHE A 74 -3.94 1.59 9.98
N GLN A 75 -4.37 1.36 11.23
CA GLN A 75 -5.13 0.17 11.60
C GLN A 75 -6.46 0.05 10.86
N ALA A 76 -7.11 1.18 10.52
CA ALA A 76 -8.30 1.17 9.69
C ALA A 76 -8.04 0.67 8.27
N LEU A 77 -6.88 0.95 7.67
CA LEU A 77 -6.50 0.40 6.35
C LEU A 77 -6.31 -1.12 6.37
N LEU A 78 -5.98 -1.71 7.52
CA LEU A 78 -5.68 -3.13 7.64
C LEU A 78 -6.91 -4.02 7.81
N ARG A 79 -8.08 -3.42 8.04
CA ARG A 79 -9.35 -4.14 8.20
C ARG A 79 -9.97 -4.37 6.82
N PRO A 80 -10.48 -5.57 6.54
CA PRO A 80 -11.27 -5.78 5.33
C PRO A 80 -12.51 -4.86 5.39
N GLU A 81 -12.84 -4.22 4.26
CA GLU A 81 -14.19 -3.66 4.10
C GLU A 81 -15.17 -4.84 4.17
N GLY A 82 -16.12 -4.76 5.09
CA GLY A 82 -17.11 -5.82 5.35
C GLY A 82 -18.11 -5.97 4.22
#